data_AF-A0A4R7V2L9-F1
#
_entry.id   AF-A0A4R7V2L9-F1
#
_cell.length_a   1.000
_cell.length_b   1.000
_cell.length_c   1.000
_cell.angle_alpha   90.00
_cell.angle_beta   90.00
_cell.angle_gamma   90.00
#
_symmetry.space_group_name_H-M   'P 1'
#
loop_
_entity.id
_entity.type
_entity.pdbx_description
1 polymer ?
#
loop_
_entity_poly.entity_id
_entity_poly.type
_entity_poly.pdbx_seq_one_letter_code
_entity_poly.pdbx_strand_id
1 'polypeptide(L)'
;MSGLASVFADGHVDGCELAGYHAGLSAGLGKALVDLDDTELVAAARGGFAAVPAERVHEDATVVEHGMVAAEGVAILDVRLPAGLTVLRPAGDRPEVVGLRLAAVRIGLVRKVLDQALARQTDENSLLRWRIGLRAIGEIRAVLEGLRWRLVGLAGFPSRADVAEVHARLTDLDWRVARLFWPEGYREDRRVRALFVGELVATTWVGA
;
A
#
# COMPACT_ATOMS: atom_id res chain seq x y z
N MET A 1 -19.66 12.12 26.51
CA MET A 1 -20.00 12.30 25.08
C MET A 1 -18.92 13.14 24.42
N SER A 2 -17.79 12.53 24.05
CA SER A 2 -16.67 13.17 23.35
C SER A 2 -16.38 12.37 22.07
N GLY A 3 -17.39 12.28 21.21
CA GLY A 3 -17.27 11.65 19.90
C GLY A 3 -17.44 12.73 18.84
N LEU A 4 -16.63 12.66 17.78
CA LEU A 4 -16.63 13.49 16.55
C LEU A 4 -15.49 14.50 16.37
N ALA A 5 -14.63 14.75 17.37
CA ALA A 5 -13.53 15.72 17.19
C ALA A 5 -12.28 15.17 16.47
N SER A 6 -12.17 13.86 16.19
CA SER A 6 -10.97 13.26 15.57
C SER A 6 -11.10 12.96 14.06
N VAL A 7 -12.12 13.49 13.38
CA VAL A 7 -12.38 13.21 11.96
C VAL A 7 -11.34 13.88 11.02
N PHE A 8 -10.45 14.74 11.55
CA PHE A 8 -9.54 15.57 10.75
C PHE A 8 -8.05 15.44 11.12
N ALA A 9 -7.60 14.30 11.64
CA ALA A 9 -6.16 14.03 11.78
C ALA A 9 -5.54 13.66 10.42
N ASP A 10 -4.30 14.08 10.19
CA ASP A 10 -3.57 13.99 8.91
C ASP A 10 -3.37 12.56 8.33
N GLY A 11 -3.75 11.51 9.08
CA GLY A 11 -3.67 10.09 8.70
C GLY A 11 -4.99 9.42 8.25
N HIS A 12 -5.99 10.15 7.73
CA HIS A 12 -7.24 9.53 7.26
C HIS A 12 -7.00 8.61 6.02
N VAL A 13 -7.80 7.53 5.89
CA VAL A 13 -7.81 6.60 4.75
C VAL A 13 -7.84 7.34 3.41
N ASP A 14 -8.79 8.25 3.21
CA ASP A 14 -8.87 9.13 2.03
C ASP A 14 -7.58 9.94 1.77
N GLY A 15 -6.96 10.44 2.84
CA GLY A 15 -5.70 11.18 2.74
C GLY A 15 -4.55 10.31 2.24
N CYS A 16 -4.51 9.05 2.67
CA CYS A 16 -3.51 8.06 2.25
C CYS A 16 -3.75 7.61 0.80
N GLU A 17 -5.01 7.43 0.40
CA GLU A 17 -5.39 7.12 -0.99
C GLU A 17 -4.93 8.22 -1.95
N LEU A 18 -5.22 9.49 -1.62
CA LEU A 18 -4.79 10.63 -2.43
C LEU A 18 -3.26 10.75 -2.52
N ALA A 19 -2.55 10.49 -1.43
CA ALA A 19 -1.08 10.50 -1.41
C ALA A 19 -0.51 9.41 -2.33
N GLY A 20 -1.03 8.18 -2.26
CA GLY A 20 -0.65 7.09 -3.17
C GLY A 20 -0.91 7.45 -4.65
N TYR A 21 -2.08 8.03 -4.95
CA TYR A 21 -2.44 8.42 -6.31
C TYR A 21 -1.55 9.54 -6.87
N HIS A 22 -1.41 10.66 -6.14
CA HIS A 22 -0.71 11.84 -6.65
C HIS A 22 0.80 11.75 -6.49
N ALA A 23 1.28 11.34 -5.31
CA ALA A 23 2.70 11.43 -4.92
C ALA A 23 3.43 10.07 -4.96
N GLY A 24 2.71 8.95 -5.05
CA GLY A 24 3.30 7.62 -5.17
C GLY A 24 3.49 6.90 -3.84
N LEU A 25 4.20 5.76 -3.89
CA LEU A 25 4.25 4.81 -2.77
C LEU A 25 4.95 5.38 -1.54
N SER A 26 6.15 5.95 -1.67
CA SER A 26 6.89 6.50 -0.51
C SER A 26 6.10 7.58 0.24
N ALA A 27 5.53 8.56 -0.46
CA ALA A 27 4.71 9.60 0.17
C ALA A 27 3.43 9.04 0.81
N GLY A 28 2.78 8.07 0.15
CA GLY A 28 1.63 7.36 0.74
C GLY A 28 2.01 6.59 2.00
N LEU A 29 3.15 5.90 1.99
CA LEU A 29 3.70 5.18 3.14
C LEU A 29 4.03 6.13 4.29
N GLY A 30 4.68 7.26 4.02
CA GLY A 30 4.96 8.28 5.03
C GLY A 30 3.68 8.77 5.72
N LYS A 31 2.62 8.97 4.94
CA LYS A 31 1.30 9.35 5.48
C LYS A 31 0.62 8.23 6.28
N ALA A 32 0.77 6.97 5.84
CA ALA A 32 0.22 5.82 6.56
C ALA A 32 0.87 5.63 7.95
N LEU A 33 2.14 6.01 8.07
CA LEU A 33 2.98 5.90 9.27
C LEU A 33 3.09 7.21 10.06
N VAL A 34 2.29 8.24 9.75
CA VAL A 34 2.46 9.60 10.30
C VAL A 34 2.35 9.65 11.83
N ASP A 35 1.54 8.77 12.40
CA ASP A 35 1.31 8.71 13.85
C ASP A 35 2.27 7.76 14.58
N LEU A 36 3.25 7.18 13.88
CA LEU A 36 4.24 6.29 14.50
C LEU A 36 5.59 6.97 14.61
N ASP A 37 6.08 7.08 15.85
CA ASP A 37 7.50 7.37 16.10
C ASP A 37 8.39 6.16 15.77
N ASP A 38 9.71 6.33 15.83
CA ASP A 38 10.66 5.29 15.44
C ASP A 38 10.67 4.10 16.41
N THR A 39 10.28 4.30 17.67
CA THR A 39 10.17 3.22 18.67
C THR A 39 8.93 2.38 18.40
N GLU A 40 7.81 3.04 18.11
CA GLU A 40 6.53 2.41 17.75
C GLU A 40 6.63 1.66 16.42
N LEU A 41 7.41 2.19 15.47
CA LEU A 41 7.70 1.57 14.18
C LEU A 41 8.32 0.18 14.34
N VAL A 42 9.38 0.08 15.18
CA VAL A 42 10.06 -1.18 15.50
C VAL A 42 9.10 -2.15 16.19
N ALA A 43 8.26 -1.66 17.10
CA ALA A 43 7.31 -2.49 17.84
C ALA A 43 6.16 -3.01 16.96
N ALA A 44 5.64 -2.18 16.04
CA ALA A 44 4.45 -2.48 15.24
C ALA A 44 4.75 -3.37 14.03
N ALA A 45 5.99 -3.35 13.51
CA ALA A 45 6.44 -4.19 12.41
C ALA A 45 6.15 -5.68 12.65
N ARG A 46 5.72 -6.39 11.61
CA ARG A 46 5.39 -7.83 11.67
C ARG A 46 6.43 -8.63 10.89
N GLY A 47 6.96 -9.68 11.50
CA GLY A 47 7.92 -10.57 10.87
C GLY A 47 9.38 -10.08 10.91
N GLY A 48 9.69 -9.06 11.71
CA GLY A 48 11.05 -8.58 11.91
C GLY A 48 11.58 -7.64 10.83
N PHE A 49 10.72 -7.22 9.89
CA PHE A 49 11.06 -6.22 8.89
C PHE A 49 10.04 -5.09 8.92
N ALA A 50 10.49 -3.87 8.66
CA ALA A 50 9.63 -2.69 8.58
C ALA A 50 9.93 -1.90 7.31
N ALA A 51 8.94 -1.77 6.42
CA ALA A 51 9.07 -0.88 5.28
C ALA A 51 8.75 0.57 5.67
N VAL A 52 9.65 1.49 5.35
CA VAL A 52 9.57 2.93 5.68
C VAL A 52 9.93 3.77 4.46
N PRO A 53 9.52 5.05 4.39
CA PRO A 53 10.08 5.98 3.42
C PRO A 53 11.59 6.09 3.60
N ALA A 54 12.35 6.12 2.50
CA ALA A 54 13.81 6.13 2.56
C ALA A 54 14.36 7.35 3.35
N GLU A 55 13.64 8.47 3.34
CA GLU A 55 13.97 9.66 4.12
C GLU A 55 13.79 9.51 5.64
N ARG A 56 13.12 8.45 6.12
CA ARG A 56 12.94 8.13 7.54
C ARG A 56 14.01 7.15 8.07
N VAL A 57 14.99 6.76 7.26
CA VAL A 57 16.04 5.83 7.69
C VAL A 57 17.03 6.56 8.60
N HIS A 58 17.16 6.09 9.85
CA HIS A 58 18.21 6.55 10.78
C HIS A 58 19.58 5.98 10.40
N GLU A 59 20.67 6.70 10.74
CA GLU A 59 22.05 6.30 10.40
C GLU A 59 22.47 4.93 10.97
N ASP A 60 21.94 4.58 12.15
CA ASP A 60 22.20 3.31 12.83
C ASP A 60 21.29 2.16 12.38
N ALA A 61 20.34 2.40 11.47
CA ALA A 61 19.39 1.37 11.05
C ALA A 61 20.04 0.36 10.11
N THR A 62 19.77 -0.93 10.33
CA THR A 62 20.18 -1.98 9.38
C THR A 62 19.17 -2.05 8.24
N VAL A 63 19.60 -1.68 7.03
CA VAL A 63 18.75 -1.70 5.84
C VAL A 63 18.98 -2.98 5.03
N VAL A 64 17.90 -3.67 4.68
CA VAL A 64 17.93 -4.78 3.72
C VAL A 64 17.87 -4.21 2.31
N GLU A 65 18.95 -4.36 1.55
CA GLU A 65 19.03 -3.85 0.19
C GLU A 65 18.06 -4.60 -0.74
N HIS A 66 17.19 -3.84 -1.43
CA HIS A 66 16.30 -4.38 -2.46
C HIS A 66 16.06 -3.36 -3.57
N GLY A 67 16.66 -3.58 -4.75
CA GLY A 67 16.70 -2.58 -5.84
C GLY A 67 15.33 -2.06 -6.29
N MET A 68 14.31 -2.92 -6.39
CA MET A 68 12.95 -2.47 -6.77
C MET A 68 12.29 -1.59 -5.70
N VAL A 69 12.61 -1.80 -4.42
CA VAL A 69 12.01 -1.08 -3.30
C VAL A 69 12.64 0.31 -3.19
N ALA A 70 13.97 0.36 -3.30
CA ALA A 70 14.73 1.61 -3.36
C ALA A 70 14.29 2.51 -4.53
N ALA A 71 13.98 1.91 -5.69
CA ALA A 71 13.47 2.64 -6.86
C ALA A 71 12.10 3.32 -6.64
N GLU A 72 11.36 2.95 -5.59
CA GLU A 72 10.10 3.58 -5.17
C GLU A 72 10.28 4.52 -3.97
N GLY A 73 11.52 4.82 -3.57
CA GLY A 73 11.82 5.69 -2.43
C GLY A 73 11.48 5.05 -1.08
N VAL A 74 11.50 3.73 -1.00
CA VAL A 74 11.21 2.95 0.22
C VAL A 74 12.47 2.23 0.66
N ALA A 75 12.64 2.08 1.97
CA ALA A 75 13.66 1.24 2.59
C ALA A 75 12.99 0.13 3.41
N ILE A 76 13.65 -1.02 3.51
CA ILE A 76 13.24 -2.13 4.40
C ILE A 76 14.25 -2.20 5.53
N LEU A 77 13.80 -1.96 6.75
CA LEU A 77 14.61 -2.08 7.94
C LEU A 77 14.57 -3.51 8.47
N ASP A 78 15.71 -4.05 8.87
CA ASP A 78 15.80 -5.24 9.70
C ASP A 78 15.64 -4.84 11.16
N VAL A 79 14.48 -5.16 11.73
CA VAL A 79 14.11 -4.83 13.12
C VAL A 79 14.05 -6.08 13.98
N ARG A 80 14.66 -7.18 13.54
CA ARG A 80 14.75 -8.41 14.33
C ARG A 80 15.62 -8.15 15.55
N LEU A 81 15.07 -8.43 16.72
CA LEU A 81 15.85 -8.43 17.95
C LEU A 81 16.77 -9.65 18.01
N PRO A 82 17.93 -9.54 18.71
CA PRO A 82 18.72 -10.69 19.11
C PRO A 82 17.87 -11.77 19.80
N ALA A 83 18.23 -13.03 19.57
CA ALA A 83 17.52 -14.17 20.14
C ALA A 83 17.38 -14.05 21.66
N GLY A 84 16.14 -14.19 22.17
CA GLY A 84 15.83 -14.14 23.60
C GLY A 84 15.25 -12.81 24.09
N LEU A 85 15.24 -11.76 23.27
CA LEU A 85 14.58 -10.49 23.61
C LEU A 85 13.18 -10.44 22.98
N THR A 86 12.19 -10.00 23.78
CA THR A 86 10.80 -9.80 23.34
C THR A 86 10.43 -8.34 23.54
N VAL A 87 9.97 -7.65 22.47
CA VAL A 87 9.35 -6.33 22.62
C VAL A 87 7.96 -6.54 23.24
N LEU A 88 7.76 -6.01 24.45
CA LEU A 88 6.42 -5.87 25.01
C LEU A 88 5.72 -4.75 24.24
N ARG A 89 4.71 -5.10 23.45
CA ARG A 89 3.90 -4.11 22.74
C ARG A 89 2.99 -3.38 23.72
N PRO A 90 2.99 -2.04 23.74
CA PRO A 90 1.95 -1.29 24.41
C PRO A 90 0.59 -1.72 23.86
N ALA A 91 -0.42 -1.85 24.73
CA ALA A 91 -1.77 -2.28 24.34
C ALA A 91 -2.52 -1.29 23.42
N GLY A 92 -1.90 -0.14 23.08
CA GLY A 92 -2.49 0.95 22.30
C GLY A 92 -2.22 0.89 20.80
N ASP A 93 -1.15 0.23 20.36
CA ASP A 93 -0.76 0.25 18.96
C ASP A 93 -1.63 -0.71 18.16
N ARG A 94 -2.43 -0.17 17.24
CA ARG A 94 -3.28 -0.94 16.34
C ARG A 94 -2.60 -1.04 14.97
N PRO A 95 -1.69 -2.01 14.74
CA PRO A 95 -1.13 -2.26 13.41
C PRO A 95 -2.21 -2.45 12.33
N GLU A 96 -3.43 -2.78 12.73
CA GLU A 96 -4.61 -2.81 11.88
C GLU A 96 -4.94 -1.44 11.26
N VAL A 97 -4.72 -0.33 11.99
CA VAL A 97 -4.92 1.04 11.46
C VAL A 97 -3.87 1.36 10.39
N VAL A 98 -2.60 1.01 10.63
CA VAL A 98 -1.54 1.13 9.61
C VAL A 98 -1.89 0.29 8.39
N GLY A 99 -2.34 -0.95 8.59
CA GLY A 99 -2.82 -1.82 7.52
C GLY A 99 -3.94 -1.19 6.69
N LEU A 100 -4.98 -0.64 7.32
CA LEU A 100 -6.05 0.06 6.60
C LEU A 100 -5.52 1.26 5.79
N ARG A 101 -4.62 2.06 6.37
CA ARG A 101 -4.00 3.19 5.67
C ARG A 101 -3.17 2.74 4.48
N LEU A 102 -2.39 1.67 4.62
CA LEU A 102 -1.62 1.08 3.51
C LEU A 102 -2.52 0.51 2.42
N ALA A 103 -3.64 -0.12 2.77
CA ALA A 103 -4.64 -0.54 1.79
C ALA A 103 -5.18 0.66 0.99
N ALA A 104 -5.42 1.80 1.65
CA ALA A 104 -5.81 3.03 0.97
C ALA A 104 -4.73 3.55 0.02
N VAL A 105 -3.46 3.55 0.44
CA VAL A 105 -2.32 3.90 -0.44
C VAL A 105 -2.32 3.02 -1.70
N ARG A 106 -2.47 1.70 -1.53
CA ARG A 106 -2.51 0.75 -2.65
C ARG A 106 -3.69 1.01 -3.60
N ILE A 107 -4.86 1.36 -3.08
CA ILE A 107 -5.99 1.80 -3.91
C ILE A 107 -5.61 3.01 -4.75
N GLY A 108 -4.97 4.01 -4.15
CA GLY A 108 -4.48 5.20 -4.86
C GLY A 108 -3.49 4.85 -5.98
N LEU A 109 -2.56 3.94 -5.72
CA LEU A 109 -1.62 3.43 -6.72
C LEU A 109 -2.34 2.72 -7.86
N VAL A 110 -3.27 1.81 -7.56
CA VAL A 110 -4.09 1.11 -8.58
C VAL A 110 -4.84 2.11 -9.46
N ARG A 111 -5.48 3.13 -8.86
CA ARG A 111 -6.17 4.19 -9.62
C ARG A 111 -5.22 4.88 -10.59
N LYS A 112 -4.02 5.27 -10.13
CA LYS A 112 -3.00 5.94 -10.96
C LYS A 112 -2.59 5.07 -12.14
N VAL A 113 -2.34 3.79 -11.90
CA VAL A 113 -1.92 2.85 -12.96
C VAL A 113 -3.06 2.57 -13.93
N LEU A 114 -4.31 2.51 -13.47
CA LEU A 114 -5.48 2.39 -14.35
C LEU A 114 -5.67 3.60 -15.26
N ASP A 115 -5.45 4.81 -14.76
CA ASP A 115 -5.56 6.02 -15.58
C ASP A 115 -4.44 6.06 -16.64
N GLN A 116 -3.24 5.55 -16.32
CA GLN A 116 -2.17 5.33 -17.31
C GLN A 116 -2.54 4.27 -18.35
N ALA A 117 -3.18 3.17 -17.93
CA ALA A 117 -3.66 2.14 -18.85
C ALA A 117 -4.71 2.70 -19.82
N LEU A 118 -5.65 3.51 -19.31
CA LEU A 118 -6.68 4.16 -20.12
C LEU A 118 -6.07 5.13 -21.14
N ALA A 119 -5.07 5.93 -20.73
CA ALA A 119 -4.36 6.85 -21.62
C ALA A 119 -3.58 6.10 -22.73
N ARG A 120 -3.00 4.93 -22.44
CA ARG A 120 -2.35 4.10 -23.48
C ARG A 120 -3.37 3.59 -24.51
N GLN A 121 -4.56 3.20 -24.06
CA GLN A 121 -5.57 2.61 -24.93
C GLN A 121 -6.11 3.60 -25.99
N THR A 122 -6.07 4.91 -25.74
CA THR A 122 -6.46 5.91 -26.77
C THR A 122 -5.50 5.97 -27.96
N ASP A 123 -4.26 5.47 -27.80
CA ASP A 123 -3.22 5.51 -28.83
C ASP A 123 -3.19 4.25 -29.70
N GLU A 124 -3.94 3.20 -29.34
CA GLU A 124 -3.92 1.93 -30.06
C GLU A 124 -4.91 1.91 -31.25
N ASN A 125 -4.38 1.73 -32.47
CA ASN A 125 -5.13 1.70 -33.74
C ASN A 125 -6.07 0.48 -33.93
N SER A 126 -6.38 -0.29 -32.88
CA SER A 126 -7.19 -1.51 -32.97
C SER A 126 -8.42 -1.43 -32.08
N LEU A 127 -9.58 -1.14 -32.70
CA LEU A 127 -10.88 -1.03 -32.01
C LEU A 127 -11.24 -2.28 -31.18
N LEU A 128 -10.85 -3.48 -31.61
CA LEU A 128 -11.15 -4.71 -30.87
C LEU A 128 -10.32 -4.81 -29.58
N ARG A 129 -9.02 -4.53 -29.64
CA ARG A 129 -8.14 -4.51 -28.45
C ARG A 129 -8.57 -3.42 -27.48
N TRP A 130 -8.92 -2.26 -28.00
CA TRP A 130 -9.48 -1.15 -27.22
C TRP A 130 -10.73 -1.56 -26.43
N ARG A 131 -11.72 -2.20 -27.09
CA ARG A 131 -12.97 -2.64 -26.41
C ARG A 131 -12.72 -3.71 -25.34
N ILE A 132 -11.81 -4.65 -25.58
CA ILE A 132 -11.43 -5.66 -24.59
C ILE A 132 -10.75 -4.99 -23.39
N GLY A 133 -9.83 -4.06 -23.64
CA GLY A 133 -9.15 -3.27 -22.61
C GLY A 133 -10.11 -2.48 -21.74
N LEU A 134 -11.06 -1.75 -22.35
CA LEU A 134 -12.06 -0.97 -21.61
C LEU A 134 -12.95 -1.83 -20.71
N ARG A 135 -13.37 -3.02 -21.19
CA ARG A 135 -14.16 -3.95 -20.37
C ARG A 135 -13.37 -4.39 -19.13
N ALA A 136 -12.10 -4.80 -19.32
CA ALA A 136 -11.24 -5.21 -18.22
C ALA A 136 -11.02 -4.07 -17.21
N ILE A 137 -10.78 -2.85 -17.69
CA ILE A 137 -10.66 -1.65 -16.85
C ILE A 137 -11.95 -1.39 -16.06
N GLY A 138 -13.12 -1.52 -16.68
CA GLY A 138 -14.42 -1.37 -16.02
C GLY A 138 -14.63 -2.38 -14.90
N GLU A 139 -14.29 -3.65 -15.13
CA GLU A 139 -14.37 -4.71 -14.13
C GLU A 139 -13.41 -4.47 -12.95
N ILE A 140 -12.18 -4.00 -13.22
CA ILE A 140 -11.22 -3.65 -12.17
C ILE A 140 -11.71 -2.45 -11.35
N ARG A 141 -12.23 -1.41 -12.00
CA ARG A 141 -12.80 -0.23 -11.31
C ARG A 141 -13.95 -0.61 -10.38
N ALA A 142 -14.84 -1.51 -10.80
CA ALA A 142 -15.93 -1.99 -9.95
C ALA A 142 -15.42 -2.69 -8.68
N VAL A 143 -14.40 -3.55 -8.80
CA VAL A 143 -13.79 -4.21 -7.64
C VAL A 143 -13.09 -3.20 -6.73
N LEU A 144 -12.36 -2.24 -7.32
CA LEU A 144 -11.66 -1.19 -6.58
C LEU A 144 -12.62 -0.34 -5.74
N GLU A 145 -13.74 0.11 -6.32
CA GLU A 145 -14.77 0.85 -5.58
C GLU A 145 -15.39 0.00 -4.45
N GLY A 146 -15.62 -1.29 -4.68
CA GLY A 146 -16.05 -2.21 -3.63
C GLY A 146 -15.07 -2.29 -2.45
N LEU A 147 -13.76 -2.27 -2.72
CA LEU A 147 -12.72 -2.24 -1.69
C LEU A 147 -12.67 -0.90 -0.95
N ARG A 148 -12.87 0.23 -1.65
CA ARG A 148 -12.98 1.56 -1.04
C ARG A 148 -14.13 1.62 -0.04
N TRP A 149 -15.32 1.17 -0.45
CA TRP A 149 -16.48 1.08 0.45
C TRP A 149 -16.21 0.17 1.66
N ARG A 150 -15.51 -0.95 1.46
CA ARG A 150 -15.11 -1.84 2.54
C ARG A 150 -14.17 -1.14 3.54
N LEU A 151 -13.19 -0.37 3.08
CA LEU A 151 -12.29 0.39 3.95
C LEU A 151 -13.04 1.42 4.81
N VAL A 152 -13.98 2.15 4.22
CA VAL A 152 -14.82 3.11 4.97
C VAL A 152 -15.59 2.40 6.08
N GLY A 153 -16.16 1.22 5.79
CA GLY A 153 -16.87 0.42 6.78
C GLY A 153 -16.00 -0.13 7.91
N LEU A 154 -14.70 -0.31 7.67
CA LEU A 154 -13.73 -0.83 8.65
C LEU A 154 -13.08 0.24 9.52
N ALA A 155 -13.19 1.52 9.17
CA ALA A 155 -12.46 2.62 9.80
C ALA A 155 -12.70 2.77 11.32
N GLY A 156 -13.81 2.25 11.86
CA GLY A 156 -14.10 2.33 13.30
C GLY A 156 -13.34 1.32 14.15
N PHE A 157 -13.31 0.05 13.74
CA PHE A 157 -12.77 -1.07 14.51
C PHE A 157 -12.30 -2.21 13.59
N PRO A 158 -11.18 -2.03 12.86
CA PRO A 158 -10.69 -3.09 11.99
C PRO A 158 -10.20 -4.28 12.81
N SER A 159 -10.63 -5.48 12.46
CA SER A 159 -9.96 -6.69 12.93
C SER A 159 -8.76 -7.01 12.05
N ARG A 160 -7.80 -7.77 12.58
CA ARG A 160 -6.66 -8.29 11.80
C ARG A 160 -7.11 -9.08 10.57
N ALA A 161 -8.17 -9.88 10.71
CA ALA A 161 -8.68 -10.70 9.62
C ALA A 161 -9.26 -9.83 8.50
N ASP A 162 -9.99 -8.76 8.84
CA ASP A 162 -10.52 -7.83 7.86
C ASP A 162 -9.41 -7.14 7.05
N VAL A 163 -8.35 -6.69 7.74
CA VAL A 163 -7.20 -6.04 7.09
C VAL A 163 -6.49 -7.02 6.15
N ALA A 164 -6.23 -8.25 6.61
CA ALA A 164 -5.60 -9.28 5.79
C ALA A 164 -6.43 -9.61 4.54
N GLU A 165 -7.76 -9.74 4.68
CA GLU A 165 -8.66 -10.00 3.56
C GLU A 165 -8.61 -8.87 2.51
N VAL A 166 -8.63 -7.61 2.94
CA VAL A 166 -8.52 -6.46 2.04
C VAL A 166 -7.20 -6.47 1.28
N HIS A 167 -6.08 -6.75 1.96
CA HIS A 167 -4.77 -6.80 1.32
C HIS A 167 -4.64 -7.96 0.33
N ALA A 168 -5.22 -9.13 0.62
CA ALA A 168 -5.25 -10.25 -0.30
C ALA A 168 -6.05 -9.93 -1.58
N ARG A 169 -7.19 -9.27 -1.44
CA ARG A 169 -8.01 -8.83 -2.58
C ARG A 169 -7.31 -7.74 -3.40
N LEU A 170 -6.60 -6.83 -2.75
CA LEU A 170 -5.77 -5.83 -3.43
C LEU A 170 -4.63 -6.49 -4.21
N THR A 171 -4.00 -7.54 -3.68
CA THR A 171 -2.97 -8.29 -4.41
C THR A 171 -3.51 -8.92 -5.68
N ASP A 172 -4.68 -9.59 -5.64
CA ASP A 172 -5.32 -10.08 -6.87
C ASP A 172 -5.59 -8.95 -7.88
N LEU A 173 -6.05 -7.81 -7.38
CA LEU A 173 -6.32 -6.63 -8.20
C LEU A 173 -5.05 -6.06 -8.85
N ASP A 174 -3.95 -5.97 -8.10
CA ASP A 174 -2.64 -5.52 -8.59
C ASP A 174 -2.16 -6.39 -9.76
N TRP A 175 -2.29 -7.72 -9.64
CA TRP A 175 -1.98 -8.65 -10.72
C TRP A 175 -2.90 -8.48 -11.94
N ARG A 176 -4.20 -8.22 -11.73
CA ARG A 176 -5.14 -7.93 -12.82
C ARG A 176 -4.77 -6.65 -13.57
N VAL A 177 -4.38 -5.60 -12.84
CA VAL A 177 -3.95 -4.31 -13.40
C VAL A 177 -2.64 -4.47 -14.15
N ALA A 178 -1.65 -5.16 -13.58
CA ALA A 178 -0.35 -5.39 -14.22
C ALA A 178 -0.49 -6.11 -15.58
N ARG A 179 -1.45 -7.04 -15.70
CA ARG A 179 -1.74 -7.75 -16.96
C ARG A 179 -2.23 -6.83 -18.10
N LEU A 180 -2.74 -5.63 -17.81
CA LEU A 180 -3.11 -4.66 -18.84
C LEU A 180 -1.89 -4.12 -19.61
N PHE A 181 -0.68 -4.33 -19.10
CA PHE A 181 0.58 -3.87 -19.70
C PHE A 181 1.41 -5.02 -20.31
N TRP A 182 0.88 -6.25 -20.38
CA TRP A 182 1.58 -7.41 -20.96
C TRP A 182 1.65 -7.34 -22.50
N PRO A 183 2.77 -7.72 -23.18
CA PRO A 183 3.93 -8.48 -22.69
C PRO A 183 5.07 -7.68 -22.04
N GLU A 184 5.00 -6.35 -22.06
CA GLU A 184 6.04 -5.47 -21.51
C GLU A 184 6.04 -5.46 -19.95
N GLY A 185 4.91 -5.80 -19.33
CA GLY A 185 4.64 -5.59 -17.90
C GLY A 185 5.36 -6.47 -16.87
N TYR A 186 6.33 -7.31 -17.23
CA TYR A 186 7.04 -8.17 -16.26
C TYR A 186 8.51 -7.83 -16.01
N ARG A 187 9.12 -6.99 -16.85
CA ARG A 187 10.52 -6.61 -16.69
C ARG A 187 10.60 -5.09 -16.65
N GLU A 188 10.74 -4.56 -15.45
CA GLU A 188 11.19 -3.18 -15.19
C GLU A 188 10.25 -2.04 -15.60
N ASP A 189 9.01 -2.31 -16.02
CA ASP A 189 8.07 -1.22 -16.32
C ASP A 189 7.78 -0.40 -15.05
N ARG A 190 8.33 0.82 -15.06
CA ARG A 190 8.17 1.86 -14.02
C ARG A 190 6.70 2.10 -13.67
N ARG A 191 5.76 1.79 -14.57
CA ARG A 191 4.32 2.03 -14.37
C ARG A 191 3.70 1.11 -13.33
N VAL A 192 4.04 -0.19 -13.32
CA VAL A 192 3.40 -1.19 -12.45
C VAL A 192 4.24 -1.57 -11.23
N ARG A 193 5.53 -1.20 -11.22
CA ARG A 193 6.47 -1.53 -10.12
C ARG A 193 5.94 -1.16 -8.73
N ALA A 194 5.31 0.01 -8.61
CA ALA A 194 4.75 0.48 -7.34
C ALA A 194 3.66 -0.45 -6.77
N LEU A 195 2.93 -1.20 -7.61
CA LEU A 195 1.93 -2.18 -7.15
C LEU A 195 2.61 -3.37 -6.45
N PHE A 196 3.66 -3.92 -7.08
CA PHE A 196 4.47 -5.01 -6.51
C PHE A 196 5.17 -4.60 -5.22
N VAL A 197 5.78 -3.41 -5.20
CA VAL A 197 6.44 -2.90 -3.99
C VAL A 197 5.40 -2.60 -2.91
N GLY A 198 4.22 -2.10 -3.28
CA GLY A 198 3.11 -1.88 -2.34
C GLY A 198 2.64 -3.15 -1.64
N GLU A 199 2.62 -4.30 -2.33
CA GLU A 199 2.35 -5.61 -1.72
C GLU A 199 3.44 -6.02 -0.73
N LEU A 200 4.72 -5.85 -1.10
CA LEU A 200 5.84 -6.16 -0.22
C LEU A 200 5.83 -5.30 1.04
N VAL A 201 5.59 -3.99 0.90
CA VAL A 201 5.39 -3.05 2.01
C VAL A 201 4.24 -3.50 2.89
N ALA A 202 3.10 -3.88 2.31
CA ALA A 202 1.98 -4.37 3.10
C ALA A 202 2.34 -5.62 3.93
N THR A 203 3.14 -6.53 3.35
CA THR A 203 3.56 -7.77 4.02
C THR A 203 4.37 -7.50 5.29
N THR A 204 5.22 -6.45 5.32
CA THR A 204 5.99 -6.09 6.52
C THR A 204 5.13 -5.56 7.67
N TRP A 205 3.92 -5.09 7.37
CA TRP A 205 3.04 -4.42 8.34
C TRP A 205 1.84 -5.27 8.74
N VAL A 206 1.25 -5.98 7.79
CA VAL A 206 0.04 -6.81 8.00
C VAL A 206 0.41 -8.23 8.42
N GLY A 207 1.59 -8.72 8.02
CA GLY A 207 2.01 -10.11 8.13
C GLY A 207 1.34 -10.98 7.06
N ALA A 208 1.94 -12.14 6.79
CA ALA A 208 1.32 -13.22 6.02
C ALA A 208 0.22 -13.92 6.82
#